data_AF-A0A5A7TNT2-F1
#
_entry.id   AF-A0A5A7TNT2-F1
#
_cell.length_a   1.000
_cell.length_b   1.000
_cell.length_c   1.000
_cell.angle_alpha   90.00
_cell.angle_beta   90.00
_cell.angle_gamma   90.00
#
_symmetry.space_group_name_H-M   'P 1'
#
loop_
_entity.id
_entity.type
_entity.pdbx_description
1 polymer ?
#
loop_
_entity_poly.entity_id
_entity_poly.type
_entity_poly.pdbx_seq_one_letter_code
_entity_poly.pdbx_strand_id
1 'polypeptide(L)' 'MIFFIKTLDGKAWRALVGGYEPPMIAMNGVSVPKPEIDWTDAEEQASVGNARAINAIFNDVDLNVFKLINSCR' A
#
# COMPACT_ATOMS: atom_id res chain seq x y z
N MET A 1 16.16 0.15 -1.44
CA MET A 1 14.72 0.50 -1.50
C MET A 1 14.12 0.61 -2.89
N ILE A 2 14.31 1.71 -3.63
CA ILE A 2 13.59 1.95 -4.92
C ILE A 2 13.90 0.88 -5.99
N PHE A 3 15.17 0.48 -6.13
CA PHE A 3 15.56 -0.55 -7.11
C PHE A 3 15.09 -1.96 -6.70
N PHE A 4 15.04 -2.25 -5.40
CA PHE A 4 14.68 -3.55 -4.83
C PHE A 4 13.19 -3.87 -5.00
N ILE A 5 12.30 -2.91 -4.71
CA ILE A 5 10.85 -3.09 -4.87
C ILE A 5 10.50 -3.32 -6.35
N LYS A 6 11.16 -2.58 -7.26
CA LYS A 6 10.97 -2.71 -8.71
C LYS A 6 11.38 -4.09 -9.24
N THR A 7 12.40 -4.72 -8.65
CA THR A 7 12.83 -6.09 -9.01
C THR A 7 12.03 -7.19 -8.30
N LEU A 8 11.49 -6.93 -7.11
CA LEU A 8 10.71 -7.90 -6.32
C LEU A 8 9.30 -8.08 -6.87
N ASP A 9 8.60 -6.98 -7.15
CA ASP A 9 7.21 -7.02 -7.56
C ASP A 9 6.81 -5.75 -8.33
N GLY A 10 6.53 -5.90 -9.61
CA GLY A 10 6.11 -4.81 -10.48
C GLY A 10 4.75 -4.19 -10.12
N LYS A 11 3.84 -4.95 -9.47
CA LYS A 11 2.57 -4.42 -8.94
C LYS A 11 2.83 -3.60 -7.67
N ALA A 12 3.72 -4.05 -6.79
CA ALA A 12 4.13 -3.28 -5.61
C ALA A 12 4.80 -1.96 -6.01
N TRP A 13 5.67 -1.98 -7.03
CA TRP A 13 6.26 -0.76 -7.57
C TRP A 13 5.22 0.21 -8.14
N ARG A 14 4.24 -0.29 -8.89
CA ARG A 14 3.15 0.54 -9.42
C ARG A 14 2.27 1.12 -8.31
N ALA A 15 1.95 0.35 -7.28
CA ALA A 15 1.21 0.84 -6.11
C ALA A 15 2.00 1.91 -5.36
N LEU A 16 3.32 1.75 -5.23
CA LEU A 16 4.18 2.74 -4.60
C LEU A 16 4.25 4.05 -5.38
N VAL A 17 4.43 3.99 -6.71
CA VAL A 17 4.56 5.20 -7.57
C VAL A 17 3.22 5.87 -7.79
N GLY A 18 2.16 5.09 -8.03
CA GLY A 18 0.82 5.61 -8.29
C GLY A 18 0.10 6.09 -7.03
N GLY A 19 0.58 5.70 -5.85
CA GLY A 19 -0.18 5.83 -4.61
C GLY A 19 -1.31 4.81 -4.54
N TYR A 20 -1.65 4.39 -3.34
CA TYR A 20 -2.84 3.58 -3.09
C TYR A 20 -3.89 4.45 -2.41
N GLU A 21 -5.08 4.51 -3.03
CA GLU A 21 -6.27 5.08 -2.41
C GLU A 21 -7.28 3.93 -2.19
N PRO A 22 -7.83 3.81 -0.97
CA PRO A 22 -8.82 2.78 -0.69
C PRO A 22 -10.09 3.03 -1.52
N PRO A 23 -10.77 1.97 -2.01
CA PRO A 23 -12.04 2.11 -2.71
C PRO A 23 -13.09 2.82 -1.85
N MET A 24 -13.74 3.84 -2.41
CA MET A 24 -14.77 4.63 -1.74
C MET A 24 -16.11 4.51 -2.48
N ILE A 25 -17.21 4.53 -1.73
CA ILE A 25 -18.57 4.62 -2.26
C ILE A 25 -19.28 5.85 -1.69
N ALA A 26 -20.14 6.47 -2.49
CA ALA A 26 -21.00 7.54 -2.02
C ALA A 26 -22.27 6.94 -1.39
N MET A 27 -22.39 7.05 -0.07
CA MET A 27 -23.58 6.65 0.66
C MET A 27 -24.27 7.90 1.19
N ASN A 28 -25.46 8.19 0.64
CA ASN A 28 -26.25 9.38 1.01
C ASN A 28 -25.47 10.71 0.90
N GLY A 29 -24.62 10.85 -0.13
CA GLY A 29 -23.81 12.05 -0.35
C GLY A 29 -22.54 12.12 0.51
N VAL A 30 -22.27 11.12 1.35
CA VAL A 30 -21.03 11.00 2.12
C VAL A 30 -20.15 9.91 1.50
N SER A 31 -18.88 10.21 1.26
CA SER A 31 -17.90 9.20 0.83
C SER A 31 -17.51 8.33 2.02
N VAL A 32 -17.81 7.03 1.93
CA VAL A 32 -17.41 6.04 2.94
C VAL A 32 -16.57 4.94 2.29
N PRO A 33 -15.67 4.27 3.04
CA PRO A 33 -14.94 3.12 2.51
C PRO A 33 -15.91 2.05 2.00
N LYS A 34 -15.61 1.54 0.81
CA LYS A 34 -16.36 0.45 0.20
C LYS A 34 -16.09 -0.85 0.97
N PRO A 35 -17.12 -1.63 1.33
CA PRO A 35 -16.92 -2.95 1.94
C PRO A 35 -16.07 -3.87 1.05
N GLU A 36 -15.15 -4.64 1.65
CA GLU A 36 -14.24 -5.53 0.91
C GLU A 36 -14.97 -6.57 0.05
N ILE A 37 -16.12 -7.04 0.53
CA ILE A 37 -16.96 -8.01 -0.19
C ILE A 37 -17.46 -7.47 -1.54
N ASP A 38 -17.55 -6.15 -1.68
CA ASP A 38 -18.02 -5.48 -2.89
C ASP A 38 -16.86 -5.05 -3.80
N TRP A 39 -15.61 -5.32 -3.41
CA TRP A 39 -14.46 -4.92 -4.20
C TRP A 39 -14.42 -5.68 -5.52
N THR A 40 -14.03 -4.97 -6.56
CA THR A 40 -13.69 -5.58 -7.85
C THR A 40 -12.33 -6.25 -7.77
N ASP A 41 -12.07 -7.22 -8.64
CA ASP A 41 -10.76 -7.86 -8.75
C ASP A 41 -9.63 -6.83 -8.91
N ALA A 42 -9.89 -5.73 -9.62
CA ALA A 42 -8.91 -4.65 -9.79
C ALA A 42 -8.59 -3.93 -8.48
N GLU A 43 -9.61 -3.61 -7.68
CA GLU A 43 -9.47 -2.98 -6.36
C GLU A 43 -8.72 -3.90 -5.38
N GLU A 44 -9.07 -5.19 -5.36
CA GLU A 44 -8.39 -6.19 -4.55
C GLU A 44 -6.92 -6.34 -4.96
N GLN A 45 -6.63 -6.46 -6.26
CA GLN A 45 -5.26 -6.56 -6.75
C GLN A 45 -4.43 -5.31 -6.44
N ALA A 46 -5.04 -4.11 -6.46
CA ALA A 46 -4.38 -2.88 -6.04
C ALA A 46 -4.05 -2.88 -4.54
N SER A 47 -4.98 -3.33 -3.70
CA SER A 47 -4.78 -3.49 -2.26
C SER A 47 -3.65 -4.48 -1.95
N VAL A 48 -3.61 -5.63 -2.64
CA VAL A 48 -2.54 -6.62 -2.51
C VAL A 48 -1.19 -6.04 -2.93
N GLY A 49 -1.15 -5.29 -4.04
CA GLY A 49 0.06 -4.59 -4.49
C GLY A 49 0.57 -3.59 -3.44
N ASN A 50 -0.34 -2.82 -2.84
CA ASN A 50 -0.01 -1.87 -1.77
C ASN A 50 0.55 -2.59 -0.53
N ALA A 51 -0.10 -3.66 -0.07
CA ALA A 51 0.37 -4.45 1.08
C ALA A 51 1.79 -5.01 0.84
N ARG A 52 2.08 -5.47 -0.37
CA ARG A 52 3.44 -5.93 -0.75
C ARG A 52 4.45 -4.78 -0.78
N ALA A 53 4.07 -3.62 -1.30
CA ALA A 53 4.94 -2.44 -1.31
C ALA A 53 5.31 -2.03 0.11
N ILE A 54 4.32 -1.96 1.00
CA ILE A 54 4.49 -1.66 2.42
C ILE A 54 5.41 -2.69 3.08
N ASN A 55 5.12 -3.98 2.91
CA ASN A 55 5.95 -5.05 3.46
C ASN A 55 7.40 -4.98 2.94
N ALA A 56 7.60 -4.69 1.65
CA ALA A 56 8.93 -4.56 1.08
C ALA A 56 9.69 -3.35 1.67
N ILE A 57 9.00 -2.23 1.93
CA ILE A 57 9.59 -1.08 2.63
C ILE A 57 9.98 -1.47 4.05
N PHE A 58 9.09 -2.10 4.82
CA PHE A 58 9.38 -2.50 6.20
C PHE A 58 10.53 -3.51 6.30
N ASN A 59 10.67 -4.42 5.34
CA ASN A 59 11.74 -5.41 5.35
C ASN A 59 13.07 -4.88 4.77
N ASP A 60 13.04 -3.88 3.88
CA ASP A 60 14.25 -3.21 3.35
C ASP A 60 14.80 -2.15 4.32
N VAL A 61 13.94 -1.56 5.15
CA VAL A 61 14.35 -0.68 6.26
C VAL A 61 14.83 -1.56 7.41
N ASP A 62 16.13 -1.53 7.70
CA ASP A 62 16.72 -2.24 8.85
C ASP A 62 15.92 -1.95 10.13
N LEU A 63 15.69 -2.98 10.95
CA LEU A 63 14.85 -2.89 12.15
C LEU A 63 15.35 -1.79 13.11
N ASN A 64 16.64 -1.46 13.10
CA ASN A 64 17.22 -0.39 13.91
C ASN A 64 16.96 1.00 13.28
N VAL A 65 16.93 1.10 11.95
CA VAL A 65 16.54 2.34 11.23
C VAL A 65 15.05 2.62 11.42
N PHE A 66 14.20 1.59 11.38
CA PHE A 66 12.77 1.74 11.69
C PHE A 66 12.54 2.23 13.14
N LYS A 67 13.24 1.62 14.11
CA LYS A 67 13.23 2.08 15.50
C LYS A 67 13.71 3.53 15.63
N LEU A 68 14.74 3.93 14.88
CA LEU A 68 15.26 5.30 14.91
C LEU A 68 14.24 6.31 14.39
N ILE A 69 13.59 6.04 13.25
CA ILE A 69 12.52 6.89 12.69
C ILE A 69 11.34 7.01 13.67
N ASN A 70 10.94 5.89 14.29
CA ASN A 70 9.85 5.87 15.27
C ASN A 70 10.22 6.51 16.63
N SER A 71 11.51 6.71 16.88
CA SER A 71 12.04 7.38 18.08
C SER A 71 12.28 8.88 17.88
N CYS A 72 12.24 9.36 16.64
CA CYS A 72 12.23 10.79 16.35
C CYS A 72 10.85 11.35 16.72
N ARG A 73 10.80 12.07 17.85
CA ARG A 73 9.71 12.98 18.21
C ARG A 73 9.72 14.22 17.32
#